data_AF-A0A0A9CDB0-F1
#
_entry.id   AF-A0A0A9CDB0-F1
#
_cell.length_a   1.000
_cell.length_b   1.000
_cell.length_c   1.000
_cell.angle_alpha   90.00
_cell.angle_beta   90.00
_cell.angle_gamma   90.00
#
_symmetry.space_group_name_H-M   'P 1'
#
loop_
_entity.id
_entity.type
_entity.pdbx_description
1 polymer ?
#
loop_
_entity_poly.entity_id
_entity_poly.type
_entity_poly.pdbx_seq_one_letter_code
_entity_poly.pdbx_strand_id
1 'polypeptide(L)'
;MIGSTSAYPAAVLHMVVNLLTKKGIHFRVTSKQTTADTNDKFADLYDFRWVPMLLPMVVVLIFNVGAIGVALGKTVIYMGAWTAAQKRHAAMGLLFNIWVMFLLYPFALAIVGRWAKRPIILVVLLPVVFVLVALLYVGLHILLANVIPF
;
A
#
# COMPACT_ATOMS: atom_id res chain seq x y z
N MET A 1 -14.31 4.06 -2.86
CA MET A 1 -12.96 4.59 -3.14
C MET A 1 -12.05 3.58 -3.83
N ILE A 2 -12.04 2.29 -3.46
CA ILE A 2 -11.15 1.27 -4.05
C ILE A 2 -11.25 1.17 -5.59
N GLY A 3 -12.46 1.25 -6.14
CA GLY A 3 -12.65 1.23 -7.59
C GLY A 3 -12.05 2.44 -8.32
N SER A 4 -11.92 3.61 -7.68
CA SER A 4 -11.40 4.78 -8.39
C SER A 4 -9.88 4.78 -8.51
N THR A 5 -9.18 4.20 -7.54
CA THR A 5 -7.72 4.16 -7.48
C THR A 5 -7.12 3.02 -8.30
N SER A 6 -7.91 1.98 -8.60
CA SER A 6 -7.43 0.80 -9.35
C SER A 6 -8.13 0.59 -10.69
N ALA A 7 -9.45 0.73 -10.77
CA ALA A 7 -10.19 0.42 -11.99
C ALA A 7 -10.06 1.52 -13.04
N TYR A 8 -10.08 2.80 -12.67
CA TYR A 8 -9.92 3.89 -13.63
C TYR A 8 -8.52 3.95 -14.26
N PRO A 9 -7.41 3.86 -13.50
CA PRO A 9 -6.08 3.86 -14.11
C PRO A 9 -5.86 2.64 -15.01
N ALA A 10 -6.37 1.47 -14.62
CA ALA A 10 -6.31 0.28 -15.47
C ALA A 10 -7.10 0.48 -16.77
N ALA A 11 -8.31 1.05 -16.70
CA ALA A 11 -9.11 1.36 -17.88
C ALA A 11 -8.41 2.35 -18.82
N VAL A 12 -7.79 3.40 -18.27
CA VAL A 12 -7.01 4.37 -19.05
C VAL A 12 -5.78 3.72 -19.69
N LEU A 13 -5.03 2.90 -18.93
CA LEU A 13 -3.88 2.16 -19.46
C LEU A 13 -4.31 1.24 -20.62
N HIS A 14 -5.44 0.55 -20.46
CA HIS A 14 -6.03 -0.28 -21.52
C HIS A 14 -6.41 0.54 -22.76
N MET A 15 -6.98 1.74 -22.57
CA MET A 15 -7.28 2.65 -23.68
C MET A 15 -6.01 3.10 -24.43
N VAL A 16 -4.95 3.44 -23.69
CA VAL A 16 -3.65 3.86 -24.26
C VAL A 16 -2.98 2.71 -25.00
N VAL A 17 -2.93 1.51 -24.42
CA VAL A 17 -2.33 0.33 -25.08
C VAL A 17 -3.12 -0.04 -26.33
N ASN A 18 -4.45 0.02 -26.30
CA ASN A 18 -5.26 -0.24 -27.48
C ASN A 18 -4.99 0.78 -28.61
N LEU A 19 -4.81 2.06 -28.25
CA LEU A 19 -4.46 3.12 -29.20
C LEU A 19 -3.09 2.90 -29.85
N LEU A 20 -2.08 2.49 -29.07
CA LEU A 20 -0.71 2.30 -29.55
C LEU A 20 -0.51 1.01 -30.35
N THR A 21 -1.17 -0.09 -29.94
CA THR A 21 -0.89 -1.42 -30.51
C THR A 21 -1.86 -1.83 -31.62
N LYS A 22 -2.98 -1.10 -31.80
CA LYS A 22 -4.11 -1.42 -32.72
C LYS A 22 -4.68 -2.85 -32.64
N LYS A 23 -4.14 -3.70 -31.76
CA LYS A 23 -4.64 -5.03 -31.42
C LYS A 23 -5.52 -4.88 -30.18
N GLY A 24 -6.82 -5.06 -30.37
CA GLY A 24 -7.81 -4.98 -29.28
C GLY A 24 -7.53 -6.01 -28.20
N ILE A 25 -7.23 -5.56 -26.99
CA ILE A 25 -7.10 -6.44 -25.82
C ILE A 25 -8.49 -6.57 -25.21
N HIS A 26 -9.08 -7.77 -25.25
CA HIS A 26 -10.37 -8.02 -24.59
C HIS A 26 -10.20 -8.00 -23.06
N PHE A 27 -10.66 -6.91 -22.44
CA PHE A 27 -10.74 -6.79 -20.99
C PHE A 27 -12.03 -7.46 -20.51
N ARG A 28 -11.96 -8.77 -20.26
CA ARG A 28 -13.11 -9.57 -19.80
C ARG A 28 -13.24 -9.41 -18.28
N VAL A 29 -14.04 -8.45 -17.85
CA VAL A 29 -14.35 -8.21 -16.43
C VAL A 29 -15.56 -9.05 -16.06
N THR A 30 -15.32 -10.14 -15.33
CA THR A 30 -16.30 -11.14 -14.87
C THR A 30 -16.90 -12.05 -15.96
N SER A 31 -16.50 -13.32 -15.96
CA SER A 31 -17.43 -14.41 -16.33
C SER A 31 -17.90 -15.08 -15.05
N LYS A 32 -19.22 -15.16 -14.84
CA LYS A 32 -19.78 -16.13 -13.89
C LYS A 32 -19.24 -17.52 -14.26
N GLN A 33 -18.57 -18.19 -13.32
CA GLN A 33 -18.24 -19.61 -13.46
C GLN A 33 -19.55 -20.42 -13.37
N THR A 34 -19.98 -21.00 -14.49
CA THR A 34 -20.87 -22.15 -14.47
C THR A 34 -19.99 -23.36 -14.17
N THR A 35 -20.17 -23.94 -12.97
CA THR A 35 -19.83 -25.33 -12.57
C THR A 35 -18.70 -26.03 -13.32
N ALA A 36 -17.53 -26.14 -12.68
CA ALA A 36 -16.42 -26.97 -13.16
C ALA A 36 -16.52 -28.38 -12.56
N ASP A 37 -16.76 -29.36 -13.42
CA ASP A 37 -16.48 -30.78 -13.18
C ASP A 37 -14.97 -31.06 -13.39
N THR A 38 -14.51 -32.14 -12.77
CA THR A 38 -13.17 -32.38 -12.24
C THR A 38 -12.04 -32.72 -13.22
N ASN A 39 -12.03 -32.21 -14.47
CA ASN A 39 -10.98 -32.60 -15.43
C ASN A 39 -10.59 -31.54 -16.48
N ASP A 40 -10.39 -30.28 -16.08
CA ASP A 40 -10.43 -29.17 -17.02
C ASP A 40 -9.08 -28.67 -17.57
N LYS A 41 -9.01 -28.61 -18.90
CA LYS A 41 -8.00 -28.01 -19.80
C LYS A 41 -7.87 -26.48 -19.67
N PHE A 42 -8.36 -25.93 -18.56
CA PHE A 42 -8.58 -24.51 -18.32
C PHE A 42 -7.80 -24.01 -17.09
N ALA A 43 -6.71 -24.68 -16.72
CA ALA A 43 -5.76 -24.17 -15.72
C ALA A 43 -5.29 -22.73 -16.04
N ASP A 44 -5.18 -22.37 -17.33
CA ASP A 44 -4.88 -20.99 -17.77
C ASP A 44 -6.04 -19.99 -17.58
N LEU A 45 -7.28 -20.43 -17.39
CA LEU A 45 -8.40 -19.56 -16.99
C LEU A 45 -8.38 -19.26 -15.48
N TYR A 46 -7.54 -19.96 -14.69
CA TYR A 46 -7.22 -19.61 -13.30
C TYR A 46 -6.13 -18.55 -13.20
N ASP A 47 -5.62 -18.03 -14.31
CA ASP A 47 -4.67 -16.91 -14.31
C ASP A 47 -5.42 -15.62 -13.93
N PHE A 48 -5.61 -15.51 -12.61
CA PHE A 48 -6.39 -14.51 -11.91
C PHE A 48 -5.69 -13.15 -12.11
N ARG A 49 -6.03 -12.44 -13.20
CA ARG A 49 -5.57 -11.09 -13.60
C ARG A 49 -5.89 -9.95 -12.61
N TRP A 50 -6.08 -10.26 -11.33
CA TRP A 50 -6.39 -9.32 -10.26
C TRP A 50 -5.12 -8.69 -9.67
N VAL A 51 -3.96 -9.32 -9.83
CA VAL A 51 -2.67 -8.86 -9.28
C VAL A 51 -2.25 -7.46 -9.80
N PRO A 52 -2.33 -7.13 -11.11
CA PRO A 52 -1.95 -5.80 -11.59
C PRO A 52 -2.87 -4.68 -11.09
N MET A 53 -4.16 -4.97 -10.92
CA MET A 53 -5.14 -3.97 -10.47
C MET A 53 -5.00 -3.66 -8.98
N LEU A 54 -4.51 -4.59 -8.17
CA LEU A 54 -4.25 -4.38 -6.75
C LEU A 54 -2.90 -3.69 -6.49
N LEU A 55 -1.97 -3.76 -7.45
CA LEU A 55 -0.63 -3.20 -7.33
C LEU A 55 -0.59 -1.73 -6.89
N PRO A 56 -1.39 -0.79 -7.47
CA PRO A 56 -1.38 0.60 -7.04
C PRO A 56 -1.74 0.76 -5.57
N MET A 57 -2.71 -0.02 -5.08
CA MET A 57 -3.17 0.04 -3.70
C MET A 57 -2.14 -0.56 -2.73
N VAL A 58 -1.46 -1.63 -3.13
CA VAL A 58 -0.33 -2.21 -2.36
C VAL A 58 0.80 -1.20 -2.24
N VAL A 59 1.16 -0.53 -3.34
CA VAL A 59 2.22 0.47 -3.37
C VAL A 59 1.88 1.63 -2.41
N VAL A 60 0.67 2.19 -2.50
CA VAL A 60 0.24 3.26 -1.59
C VAL A 60 0.24 2.78 -0.13
N LEU A 61 -0.19 1.55 0.14
CA LEU A 61 -0.16 0.98 1.49
C LEU A 61 1.28 0.91 2.04
N ILE A 62 2.21 0.34 1.28
CA ILE A 62 3.63 0.20 1.69
C ILE A 62 4.24 1.56 1.98
N PHE A 63 4.07 2.53 1.07
CA PHE A 63 4.62 3.86 1.26
C PHE A 63 3.97 4.61 2.42
N ASN A 64 2.66 4.44 2.64
CA ASN A 64 1.99 5.07 3.78
C ASN A 64 2.48 4.49 5.12
N VAL A 65 2.61 3.16 5.22
CA VAL A 65 3.19 2.50 6.40
C VAL A 65 4.61 3.03 6.68
N GLY A 66 5.44 3.11 5.63
CA GLY A 66 6.79 3.65 5.72
C GLY A 66 6.81 5.12 6.15
N ALA A 67 5.94 5.96 5.57
CA ALA A 67 5.85 7.37 5.89
C ALA A 67 5.45 7.62 7.35
N ILE A 68 4.54 6.83 7.92
CA ILE A 68 4.18 6.88 9.34
C ILE A 68 5.40 6.55 10.20
N GLY A 69 6.08 5.43 9.92
CA GLY A 69 7.27 5.02 10.66
C GLY A 69 8.40 6.06 10.60
N VAL A 70 8.70 6.59 9.41
CA VAL A 70 9.69 7.65 9.23
C VAL A 70 9.27 8.94 9.93
N ALA A 71 7.99 9.31 9.90
CA ALA A 71 7.49 10.47 10.63
C ALA A 71 7.71 10.32 12.14
N LEU A 72 7.43 9.15 12.70
CA LEU A 72 7.72 8.83 14.10
C LEU A 72 9.23 8.92 14.38
N GLY A 73 10.07 8.31 13.55
CA GLY A 73 11.53 8.39 13.70
C GLY A 73 12.05 9.84 13.66
N LYS A 74 11.54 10.67 12.74
CA LYS A 74 11.88 12.10 12.66
C LYS A 74 11.43 12.87 13.91
N THR A 75 10.25 12.56 14.46
CA THR A 75 9.81 13.19 15.71
C THR A 75 10.77 12.88 16.85
N VAL A 76 11.25 11.65 16.98
CA VAL A 76 12.21 11.27 18.04
C VAL A 76 13.52 12.05 17.91
N ILE A 77 14.04 12.22 16.70
CA ILE A 77 15.34 12.86 16.46
C ILE A 77 15.26 14.39 16.54
N TYR A 78 14.24 15.00 15.94
CA TYR A 78 14.22 16.44 15.67
C TYR A 78 13.23 17.23 16.52
N MET A 79 12.49 16.61 17.45
CA MET A 79 11.48 17.31 18.27
C MET A 79 12.06 18.47 19.10
N GLY A 80 13.33 18.39 19.50
CA GLY A 80 14.02 19.50 20.19
C GLY A 80 14.45 20.65 19.26
N ALA A 81 14.75 20.35 18.00
CA ALA A 81 15.28 21.31 17.02
C ALA A 81 14.19 21.99 16.17
N TRP A 82 13.01 21.38 16.05
CA TRP A 82 11.93 21.93 15.24
C TRP A 82 11.24 23.15 15.88
N THR A 83 11.00 24.16 15.04
CA THR A 83 10.13 25.29 15.35
C THR A 83 8.67 24.84 15.58
N ALA A 84 7.88 25.68 16.25
CA ALA A 84 6.45 25.40 16.48
C ALA A 84 5.67 25.19 15.17
N ALA A 85 6.00 25.93 14.10
CA ALA A 85 5.39 25.75 12.79
C ALA A 85 5.73 24.37 12.19
N GLN A 86 7.01 23.97 12.21
CA GLN A 86 7.43 22.65 11.71
C GLN A 86 6.77 21.50 12.46
N LYS A 87 6.62 21.61 13.79
CA LYS A 87 5.90 20.62 14.60
C LYS A 87 4.44 20.48 14.17
N ARG A 88 3.75 21.61 13.92
CA ARG A 88 2.37 21.60 13.43
C ARG A 88 2.26 20.95 12.05
N HIS A 89 3.16 21.27 11.13
CA HIS A 89 3.18 20.66 9.80
C HIS A 89 3.44 19.14 9.87
N ALA A 90 4.40 18.70 10.69
CA ALA A 90 4.67 17.28 10.90
C ALA A 90 3.47 16.54 11.50
N ALA A 91 2.79 17.15 12.48
CA ALA A 91 1.57 16.58 13.07
C ALA A 91 0.43 16.45 12.06
N MET A 92 0.20 17.48 11.23
CA MET A 92 -0.82 17.43 10.18
C MET A 92 -0.50 16.37 9.11
N GLY A 93 0.78 16.23 8.73
CA GLY A 93 1.22 15.17 7.82
C GLY A 93 1.02 13.76 8.41
N LEU A 94 1.30 13.59 9.70
CA LEU A 94 1.06 12.32 10.39
C LEU A 94 -0.44 11.99 10.48
N LEU A 95 -1.28 12.98 10.81
CA LEU A 95 -2.75 12.83 10.81
C LEU A 95 -3.27 12.43 9.43
N PHE A 96 -2.77 13.05 8.37
CA PHE A 96 -3.12 12.68 7.00
C PHE A 96 -2.77 11.21 6.71
N ASN A 97 -1.56 10.77 7.05
CA ASN A 97 -1.13 9.38 6.83
C ASN A 97 -1.95 8.37 7.66
N ILE A 98 -2.29 8.70 8.91
CA ILE A 98 -3.17 7.89 9.76
C ILE A 98 -4.57 7.80 9.13
N TRP A 99 -5.10 8.91 8.61
CA TRP A 99 -6.38 8.92 7.92
C TRP A 99 -6.34 8.03 6.66
N VAL A 100 -5.31 8.15 5.82
CA VAL A 100 -5.10 7.26 4.67
C VAL A 100 -4.99 5.80 5.10
N MET A 101 -4.39 5.51 6.26
CA MET A 101 -4.32 4.15 6.81
C MET A 101 -5.70 3.59 7.14
N PHE A 102 -6.60 4.38 7.73
CA PHE A 102 -7.98 3.96 7.96
C PHE A 102 -8.70 3.65 6.64
N LEU A 103 -8.47 4.43 5.58
CA LEU A 103 -9.05 4.17 4.27
C LEU A 103 -8.50 2.88 3.63
N LEU A 104 -7.24 2.55 3.87
CA LEU A 104 -6.57 1.35 3.33
C LEU A 104 -6.72 0.11 4.23
N TYR A 105 -7.22 0.24 5.45
CA TYR A 105 -7.47 -0.88 6.36
C TYR A 105 -8.28 -2.05 5.74
N PRO A 106 -9.42 -1.84 5.04
CA PRO A 106 -10.13 -2.95 4.38
C PRO A 106 -9.28 -3.63 3.29
N PHE A 107 -8.35 -2.90 2.66
CA PHE A 107 -7.43 -3.45 1.67
C PHE A 107 -6.31 -4.27 2.33
N ALA A 108 -5.76 -3.78 3.44
CA ALA A 108 -4.83 -4.55 4.26
C ALA A 108 -5.48 -5.86 4.75
N LEU A 109 -6.75 -5.82 5.16
CA LEU A 109 -7.52 -7.04 5.47
C LEU A 109 -7.65 -7.95 4.25
N ALA A 110 -7.92 -7.40 3.06
CA ALA A 110 -8.02 -8.19 1.84
C ALA A 110 -6.71 -8.94 1.49
N ILE A 111 -5.54 -8.32 1.69
CA ILE A 111 -4.22 -8.95 1.47
C ILE A 111 -3.99 -10.11 2.45
N VAL A 112 -4.37 -9.92 3.72
CA VAL A 112 -4.20 -10.92 4.79
C VAL A 112 -5.04 -12.18 4.54
N GLY A 113 -6.05 -12.11 3.67
CA GLY A 113 -6.75 -13.25 3.10
C GLY A 113 -7.51 -14.06 4.15
N ARG A 114 -7.15 -15.35 4.32
CA ARG A 114 -7.86 -16.26 5.24
C ARG A 114 -7.86 -15.78 6.70
N TRP A 115 -6.87 -14.98 7.10
CA TRP A 115 -6.75 -14.42 8.45
C TRP A 115 -7.54 -13.12 8.64
N ALA A 116 -8.14 -12.56 7.58
CA ALA A 116 -8.97 -11.37 7.63
C ALA A 116 -10.22 -11.52 8.52
N LYS A 117 -10.62 -12.76 8.82
CA LYS A 117 -11.70 -13.08 9.78
C LYS A 117 -11.40 -12.60 11.20
N ARG A 118 -10.13 -12.33 11.54
CA ARG A 118 -9.69 -11.81 12.84
C ARG A 118 -9.11 -10.40 12.67
N PRO A 119 -9.96 -9.34 12.63
CA PRO A 119 -9.51 -7.97 12.33
C PRO A 119 -8.49 -7.43 13.35
N ILE A 120 -8.52 -7.94 14.59
CA ILE A 120 -7.60 -7.55 15.67
C ILE A 120 -6.12 -7.73 15.28
N ILE A 121 -5.80 -8.70 14.41
CA ILE A 121 -4.42 -8.98 13.99
C ILE A 121 -3.75 -7.74 13.38
N LEU A 122 -4.45 -7.00 12.52
CA LEU A 122 -3.89 -5.80 11.88
C LEU A 122 -3.76 -4.63 12.84
N VAL A 123 -4.67 -4.50 13.80
CA VAL A 123 -4.61 -3.45 14.83
C VAL A 123 -3.37 -3.61 15.69
N VAL A 124 -2.91 -4.84 15.93
CA VAL A 124 -1.67 -5.11 16.67
C VAL A 124 -0.44 -5.04 15.75
N LEU A 125 -0.53 -5.59 14.54
CA LEU A 125 0.62 -5.70 13.63
C LEU A 125 1.06 -4.33 13.08
N LEU A 126 0.13 -3.45 12.72
CA LEU A 126 0.46 -2.16 12.11
C LEU A 126 1.31 -1.26 13.03
N PRO A 127 0.95 -1.04 14.31
CA PRO A 127 1.81 -0.32 15.26
C PRO A 127 3.21 -0.91 15.40
N VAL A 128 3.31 -2.25 15.46
CA VAL A 128 4.62 -2.93 15.55
C VAL A 128 5.47 -2.59 14.33
N VAL A 129 4.90 -2.66 13.13
CA VAL A 129 5.60 -2.31 11.89
C VAL A 129 6.02 -0.83 11.88
N PHE A 130 5.17 0.10 12.34
CA PHE A 130 5.53 1.52 12.43
C PHE A 130 6.73 1.75 13.35
N VAL A 131 6.76 1.08 14.50
CA VAL A 131 7.87 1.17 15.45
C VAL A 131 9.15 0.59 14.84
N LEU A 132 9.08 -0.56 14.18
CA LEU A 132 10.25 -1.15 13.52
C LEU A 132 10.84 -0.22 12.45
N VAL A 133 10.00 0.40 11.62
CA VAL A 133 10.45 1.37 10.61
C VAL A 133 11.04 2.62 11.27
N ALA A 134 10.43 3.10 12.37
CA ALA A 134 10.95 4.24 13.12
C ALA A 134 12.33 3.94 13.73
N LEU A 135 12.51 2.76 14.32
CA LEU A 135 13.79 2.30 14.87
C LEU A 135 14.85 2.17 13.78
N LEU A 136 14.49 1.62 12.62
CA LEU A 136 15.37 1.53 11.47
C LEU A 136 15.81 2.92 10.99
N TYR A 137 14.89 3.88 10.91
CA TYR A 137 15.22 5.27 10.56
C TYR A 137 16.19 5.91 11.56
N VAL A 138 15.91 5.76 12.86
CA VAL A 138 16.77 6.29 13.93
C VAL A 138 18.16 5.65 13.89
N GLY A 139 18.22 4.32 13.74
CA GLY A 139 19.49 3.59 13.66
C GLY A 139 20.32 4.01 12.45
N LEU A 140 19.70 4.15 11.27
CA LEU A 140 20.36 4.66 10.07
C LEU A 140 20.85 6.09 10.25
N HIS A 141 20.07 6.95 10.89
CA HIS A 141 20.47 8.33 11.14
C HIS A 141 21.70 8.42 12.05
N ILE A 142 21.71 7.66 13.16
CA ILE A 142 22.85 7.62 14.09
C ILE A 142 24.09 7.05 13.39
N LEU A 143 23.94 5.97 12.61
CA LEU A 143 25.04 5.38 11.86
C LEU A 143 25.64 6.38 10.88
N LEU A 144 24.81 7.07 10.09
CA LEU A 144 25.26 8.04 9.10
C LEU A 144 25.93 9.26 9.76
N ALA A 145 25.41 9.72 10.90
CA ALA A 145 26.02 10.82 11.66
C ALA A 145 27.41 10.47 12.20
N ASN A 146 27.68 9.19 12.50
CA ASN A 146 28.98 8.73 12.98
C ASN A 146 29.98 8.43 11.84
N VAL A 147 29.49 8.10 10.64
CA VAL A 147 30.33 7.72 9.48
C VAL A 147 30.71 8.92 8.62
N ILE A 148 29.83 9.91 8.50
CA ILE A 148 30.07 11.09 7.66
C ILE A 148 30.26 12.29 8.60
N PRO A 149 31.51 12.73 8.83
CA PRO A 149 31.75 13.95 9.59
C PRO A 149 31.29 15.14 8.72
N PHE A 150 30.25 15.83 9.16
CA PHE A 150 29.87 17.15 8.65
C PHE A 150 30.30 18.21 9.65
#